data_AF-A0A316FGL8-F1
#
_entry.id   AF-A0A316FGL8-F1
#
_cell.length_a   1.000
_cell.length_b   1.000
_cell.length_c   1.000
_cell.angle_alpha   90.00
_cell.angle_beta   90.00
_cell.angle_gamma   90.00
#
_symmetry.space_group_name_H-M   'P 1'
#
loop_
_entity.id
_entity.type
_entity.pdbx_description
1 polymer ?
#
loop_
_entity_poly.entity_id
_entity_poly.type
_entity_poly.pdbx_seq_one_letter_code
_entity_poly.pdbx_strand_id
1 'polypeptide(L)'
;MTVSPTLATAQQVLADQSVTRMLGTRLVAFGRGSAVVELDIRPDISNHHGAVHGGIVAYAADTAIAFAGGAALGPDVVTSGLTIDYLGPARGRTLRATGTVLQAEGRRAACRCELHAVAEDGSTTLVAVAQGTIIAPVASAVVRAPVTRGRRGPTVQEVLTARRRTGSNDDGATVALVIEGGGMRGIVSAAMAAAIEEEGFLDAVDLIVGTSAGAVNATAVAVGAAGPMADSYAEIFSSPEFIDMRRFVRGRPVIDGPLLVQRVDELFGFGSLAGTAQAERLVMVATDVATGRAEALTDFTDRDDLVGCLHASGLLPLLAGDPVELRGRRWLDGGIVEAVPVLTAAARGATHAIVLATRPPGTQPVYGAADVVVERYLRRLNPELAAAYRGRPHRYRETLQQVRDGWSHGLSTLCLAPRIDDPLPGRLERDQTALRAARDAAAAVARTVLKELR
;
A
#
# COMPACT_ATOMS: atom_id res chain seq x y z
N MET A 1 -19.20 28.15 -26.39
CA MET A 1 -19.59 26.81 -26.90
C MET A 1 -19.06 25.78 -25.93
N THR A 2 -19.90 25.27 -25.03
CA THR A 2 -19.53 24.19 -24.09
C THR A 2 -19.40 22.90 -24.89
N VAL A 3 -18.20 22.33 -24.92
CA VAL A 3 -17.92 21.06 -25.59
C VAL A 3 -18.73 19.98 -24.88
N SER A 4 -19.66 19.33 -25.59
CA SER A 4 -20.38 18.18 -25.05
C SER A 4 -19.38 17.08 -24.66
N PRO A 5 -19.49 16.49 -23.46
CA PRO A 5 -18.53 15.50 -23.01
C PRO A 5 -18.48 14.30 -23.96
N THR A 6 -17.27 13.87 -24.31
CA THR A 6 -17.05 12.71 -25.18
C THR A 6 -17.13 11.41 -24.39
N LEU A 7 -17.40 10.29 -25.07
CA LEU A 7 -17.34 8.96 -24.47
C LEU A 7 -15.97 8.70 -23.81
N ALA A 8 -14.87 9.14 -24.43
CA ALA A 8 -13.53 8.97 -23.87
C ALA A 8 -13.35 9.72 -22.53
N THR A 9 -13.86 10.96 -22.43
CA THR A 9 -13.83 11.72 -21.18
C THR A 9 -14.70 11.05 -20.10
N ALA A 10 -15.88 10.55 -20.46
CA ALA A 10 -16.75 9.85 -19.53
C ALA A 10 -16.15 8.50 -19.06
N GLN A 11 -15.45 7.79 -19.94
CA GLN A 11 -14.71 6.57 -19.59
C GLN A 11 -13.57 6.86 -18.59
N GLN A 12 -12.88 7.99 -18.74
CA GLN A 12 -11.87 8.41 -17.77
C GLN A 12 -12.49 8.70 -16.40
N VAL A 13 -13.60 9.44 -16.37
CA VAL A 13 -14.35 9.71 -15.12
C VAL A 13 -14.81 8.41 -14.45
N LEU A 14 -15.26 7.43 -15.24
CA LEU A 14 -15.59 6.09 -14.73
C LEU A 14 -14.35 5.41 -14.15
N ALA A 15 -13.21 5.44 -14.86
CA ALA A 15 -11.97 4.77 -14.46
C ALA A 15 -11.33 5.37 -13.20
N ASP A 16 -11.55 6.66 -12.93
CA ASP A 16 -11.04 7.33 -11.74
C ASP A 16 -11.74 6.85 -10.45
N GLN A 17 -12.95 6.28 -10.56
CA GLN A 17 -13.68 5.72 -9.43
C GLN A 17 -13.07 4.36 -9.01
N SER A 18 -12.84 4.15 -7.71
CA SER A 18 -12.24 2.90 -7.21
C SER A 18 -13.20 1.70 -7.32
N VAL A 19 -14.48 1.92 -7.06
CA VAL A 19 -15.52 0.88 -7.09
C VAL A 19 -15.77 0.33 -8.50
N THR A 20 -15.73 1.19 -9.52
CA THR A 20 -15.91 0.80 -10.94
C THR A 20 -14.77 -0.08 -11.41
N ARG A 21 -13.52 0.22 -11.02
CA ARG A 21 -12.34 -0.60 -11.30
C ARG A 21 -12.40 -1.95 -10.59
N MET A 22 -12.82 -1.97 -9.33
CA MET A 22 -12.99 -3.21 -8.55
C MET A 22 -14.02 -4.15 -9.22
N LEU A 23 -15.13 -3.60 -9.69
CA LEU A 23 -16.19 -4.35 -10.34
C LEU A 23 -15.95 -4.60 -11.84
N GLY A 24 -14.90 -4.02 -12.43
CA GLY A 24 -14.61 -4.14 -13.87
C GLY A 24 -15.68 -3.50 -14.76
N THR A 25 -16.33 -2.44 -14.29
CA THR A 25 -17.41 -1.75 -15.01
C THR A 25 -16.89 -1.06 -16.26
N ARG A 26 -17.57 -1.23 -17.39
CA ARG A 26 -17.24 -0.59 -18.67
C ARG A 26 -18.35 0.34 -19.10
N LEU A 27 -18.04 1.59 -19.42
CA LEU A 27 -18.96 2.49 -20.11
C LEU A 27 -18.78 2.30 -21.63
N VAL A 28 -19.77 1.69 -22.28
CA VAL A 28 -19.70 1.27 -23.68
C VAL A 28 -20.41 2.23 -24.64
N ALA A 29 -21.35 3.04 -24.12
CA ALA A 29 -21.97 4.12 -24.87
C ALA A 29 -22.30 5.29 -23.94
N PHE A 30 -22.20 6.52 -24.45
CA PHE A 30 -22.44 7.75 -23.70
C PHE A 30 -22.76 8.91 -24.64
N GLY A 31 -23.80 9.68 -24.32
CA GLY A 31 -24.17 10.90 -25.03
C GLY A 31 -25.68 11.04 -25.23
N ARG A 32 -26.13 12.23 -25.65
CA ARG A 32 -27.55 12.55 -25.93
C ARG A 32 -28.51 12.18 -24.78
N GLY A 33 -28.08 12.36 -23.53
CA GLY A 33 -28.88 12.00 -22.35
C GLY A 33 -29.02 10.49 -22.12
N SER A 34 -28.10 9.68 -22.64
CA SER A 34 -28.08 8.23 -22.41
C SER A 34 -26.67 7.73 -22.09
N ALA A 35 -26.59 6.64 -21.34
CA ALA A 35 -25.36 5.93 -21.03
C ALA A 35 -25.62 4.43 -20.94
N VAL A 36 -24.68 3.62 -21.43
CA VAL A 36 -24.73 2.16 -21.32
C VAL A 36 -23.48 1.68 -20.59
N VAL A 37 -23.69 1.00 -19.47
CA VAL A 37 -22.63 0.38 -18.70
C VAL A 37 -22.77 -1.14 -18.70
N GLU A 38 -21.64 -1.83 -18.68
CA GLU A 38 -21.56 -3.29 -18.67
C GLU A 38 -20.69 -3.79 -17.53
N LEU A 39 -21.08 -4.93 -16.97
CA LEU A 39 -20.28 -5.74 -16.05
C LEU A 39 -20.25 -7.19 -16.54
N ASP A 40 -19.10 -7.83 -16.50
CA ASP A 40 -19.01 -9.27 -16.73
C ASP A 40 -19.52 -10.01 -15.49
N ILE A 41 -20.43 -10.97 -15.68
CA ILE A 41 -21.04 -11.74 -14.60
C ILE A 41 -20.03 -12.81 -14.16
N ARG A 42 -19.64 -12.76 -12.88
CA ARG A 42 -18.59 -13.61 -12.31
C ARG A 42 -18.91 -14.10 -10.89
N PRO A 43 -18.30 -15.21 -10.42
CA PRO A 43 -18.65 -15.81 -9.13
C PRO A 43 -18.48 -14.86 -7.93
N ASP A 44 -17.47 -13.99 -7.93
CA ASP A 44 -17.15 -13.05 -6.85
C ASP A 44 -18.14 -11.87 -6.73
N ILE A 45 -19.04 -11.69 -7.70
CA ILE A 45 -20.12 -10.68 -7.65
C ILE A 45 -21.52 -11.31 -7.59
N SER A 46 -21.58 -12.64 -7.45
CA SER A 46 -22.82 -13.40 -7.41
C SER A 46 -23.34 -13.59 -5.98
N ASN A 47 -24.65 -13.75 -5.83
CA ASN A 47 -25.27 -14.16 -4.59
C ASN A 47 -25.19 -15.69 -4.39
N HIS A 48 -25.67 -16.18 -3.24
CA HIS A 48 -25.70 -17.62 -2.91
C HIS A 48 -26.57 -18.48 -3.85
N HIS A 49 -27.31 -17.87 -4.78
CA HIS A 49 -28.09 -18.54 -5.82
C HIS A 49 -27.46 -18.44 -7.22
N GLY A 50 -26.21 -17.96 -7.31
CA GLY A 50 -25.46 -17.88 -8.59
C GLY A 50 -26.01 -16.85 -9.58
N ALA A 51 -26.78 -15.86 -9.11
CA ALA A 51 -27.15 -14.68 -9.90
C ALA A 51 -26.38 -13.46 -9.37
N VAL A 52 -26.21 -12.41 -10.17
CA VAL A 52 -25.54 -11.18 -9.69
C VAL A 52 -26.22 -10.67 -8.41
N HIS A 53 -25.40 -10.29 -7.42
CA HIS A 53 -25.91 -9.78 -6.15
C HIS A 53 -26.80 -8.55 -6.37
N GLY A 54 -27.95 -8.47 -5.69
CA GLY A 54 -28.94 -7.40 -5.92
C GLY A 54 -28.38 -5.99 -5.73
N GLY A 55 -27.49 -5.79 -4.75
CA GLY A 55 -26.78 -4.52 -4.56
C GLY A 55 -25.87 -4.13 -5.73
N ILE A 56 -25.30 -5.11 -6.45
CA ILE A 56 -24.45 -4.86 -7.63
C ILE A 56 -25.31 -4.52 -8.85
N VAL A 57 -26.49 -5.14 -8.97
CA VAL A 57 -27.50 -4.76 -9.97
C VAL A 57 -27.97 -3.32 -9.73
N ALA A 58 -28.23 -2.93 -8.48
CA ALA A 58 -28.58 -1.56 -8.12
C ALA A 58 -27.44 -0.57 -8.40
N TYR A 59 -26.19 -0.93 -8.10
CA TYR A 59 -25.01 -0.13 -8.45
C TYR A 59 -24.89 0.11 -9.96
N ALA A 60 -25.12 -0.93 -10.79
CA ALA A 60 -25.06 -0.79 -12.25
C ALA A 60 -26.14 0.18 -12.76
N ALA A 61 -27.33 0.12 -12.17
CA ALA A 61 -28.43 1.02 -12.47
C ALA A 61 -28.11 2.46 -12.08
N ASP A 62 -27.61 2.68 -10.86
CA ASP A 62 -27.19 3.98 -10.36
C ASP A 62 -26.13 4.61 -11.25
N THR A 63 -25.09 3.84 -11.58
CA THR A 63 -23.99 4.28 -12.44
C THR A 63 -24.52 4.68 -13.82
N ALA A 64 -25.35 3.85 -14.46
CA ALA A 64 -25.93 4.18 -15.76
C ALA A 64 -26.77 5.47 -15.71
N ILE A 65 -27.57 5.66 -14.65
CA ILE A 65 -28.41 6.85 -14.44
C ILE A 65 -27.55 8.09 -14.19
N ALA A 66 -26.50 7.99 -13.38
CA ALA A 66 -25.58 9.10 -13.09
C ALA A 66 -24.87 9.58 -14.35
N PHE A 67 -24.36 8.66 -15.19
CA PHE A 67 -23.74 9.04 -16.46
C PHE A 67 -24.77 9.61 -17.45
N ALA A 68 -25.97 9.04 -17.55
CA ALA A 68 -27.02 9.59 -18.41
C ALA A 68 -27.43 11.01 -17.97
N GLY A 69 -27.64 11.23 -16.66
CA GLY A 69 -27.93 12.54 -16.08
C GLY A 69 -26.79 13.53 -16.26
N GLY A 70 -25.53 13.09 -16.11
CA GLY A 70 -24.35 13.91 -16.37
C GLY A 70 -24.20 14.32 -17.83
N ALA A 71 -24.66 13.49 -18.77
CA ALA A 71 -24.72 13.87 -20.19
C ALA A 71 -25.72 15.01 -20.46
N ALA A 72 -26.71 15.23 -19.58
CA ALA A 72 -27.70 16.30 -19.69
C ALA A 72 -27.37 17.54 -18.83
N LEU A 73 -26.80 17.34 -17.63
CA LEU A 73 -26.58 18.40 -16.64
C LEU A 73 -25.11 18.86 -16.51
N GLY A 74 -24.17 18.12 -17.10
CA GLY A 74 -22.73 18.33 -16.92
C GLY A 74 -22.08 17.27 -16.02
N PRO A 75 -20.74 17.26 -15.92
CA PRO A 75 -19.99 16.17 -15.29
C PRO A 75 -20.13 16.09 -13.76
N ASP A 76 -20.43 17.21 -13.10
CA ASP A 76 -20.54 17.29 -11.64
C ASP A 76 -21.99 17.03 -11.21
N VAL A 77 -22.31 15.76 -10.99
CA VAL A 77 -23.65 15.32 -10.61
C VAL A 77 -23.62 14.29 -9.49
N VAL A 78 -24.72 14.20 -8.75
CA VAL A 78 -24.94 13.16 -7.72
C VAL A 78 -26.33 12.56 -7.83
N THR A 79 -26.46 11.28 -7.51
CA THR A 79 -27.76 10.63 -7.38
C THR A 79 -28.44 11.08 -6.09
N SER A 80 -29.60 11.74 -6.21
CA SER A 80 -30.42 12.16 -5.07
C SER A 80 -31.41 11.10 -4.62
N GLY A 81 -31.77 10.17 -5.48
CA GLY A 81 -32.70 9.09 -5.18
C GLY A 81 -32.70 8.04 -6.28
N LEU A 82 -32.94 6.79 -5.90
CA LEU A 82 -32.98 5.64 -6.79
C LEU A 82 -34.03 4.65 -6.26
N THR A 83 -34.88 4.16 -7.15
CA THR A 83 -35.80 3.05 -6.92
C THR A 83 -35.54 2.00 -7.98
N ILE A 84 -35.53 0.73 -7.60
CA ILE A 84 -35.25 -0.39 -8.49
C ILE A 84 -36.22 -1.52 -8.21
N ASP A 85 -36.80 -2.06 -9.27
CA ASP A 85 -37.64 -3.25 -9.25
C ASP A 85 -36.89 -4.40 -9.92
N TYR A 86 -36.76 -5.50 -9.20
CA TYR A 86 -36.13 -6.72 -9.70
C TYR A 86 -37.19 -7.61 -10.36
N LEU A 87 -37.02 -7.86 -11.66
CA LEU A 87 -37.96 -8.63 -12.48
C LEU A 87 -37.55 -10.10 -12.61
N GLY A 88 -36.26 -10.39 -12.44
CA GLY A 88 -35.73 -11.75 -12.52
C GLY A 88 -34.25 -11.84 -12.13
N PRO A 89 -33.70 -13.06 -12.01
CA PRO A 89 -32.31 -13.26 -11.66
C PRO A 89 -31.37 -12.85 -12.80
N ALA A 90 -30.38 -12.01 -12.49
CA ALA A 90 -29.33 -11.63 -13.42
C ALA A 90 -28.31 -12.78 -13.59
N ARG A 91 -28.49 -13.59 -14.64
CA ARG A 91 -27.60 -14.70 -15.00
C ARG A 91 -27.19 -14.61 -16.47
N GLY A 92 -25.97 -15.03 -16.78
CA GLY A 92 -25.43 -15.01 -18.13
C GLY A 92 -23.96 -14.60 -18.11
N ARG A 93 -23.50 -14.02 -19.21
CA ARG A 93 -22.13 -13.55 -19.41
C ARG A 93 -21.94 -12.10 -18.99
N THR A 94 -22.91 -11.23 -19.26
CA THR A 94 -22.78 -9.78 -19.04
C THR A 94 -24.08 -9.20 -18.48
N LEU A 95 -23.98 -8.33 -17.47
CA LEU A 95 -25.05 -7.45 -17.03
C LEU A 95 -24.88 -6.10 -17.74
N ARG A 96 -25.87 -5.70 -18.53
CA ARG A 96 -25.90 -4.44 -19.27
C ARG A 96 -26.98 -3.53 -18.70
N ALA A 97 -26.60 -2.34 -18.25
CA ALA A 97 -27.51 -1.32 -17.73
C ALA A 97 -27.54 -0.11 -18.67
N THR A 98 -28.72 0.23 -19.15
CA THR A 98 -28.94 1.34 -20.10
C THR A 98 -29.73 2.44 -19.40
N GLY A 99 -29.05 3.54 -19.05
CA GLY A 99 -29.63 4.74 -18.47
C GLY A 99 -30.08 5.73 -19.55
N THR A 100 -31.24 6.35 -19.35
CA THR A 100 -31.79 7.38 -20.24
C THR A 100 -32.44 8.50 -19.43
N VAL A 101 -32.16 9.75 -19.78
CA VAL A 101 -32.82 10.94 -19.24
C VAL A 101 -34.21 11.05 -19.83
N LEU A 102 -35.22 11.13 -18.97
CA LEU A 102 -36.62 11.37 -19.34
C LEU A 102 -36.91 12.86 -19.44
N GLN A 103 -36.43 13.61 -18.45
CA GLN A 103 -36.62 15.05 -18.35
C GLN A 103 -35.42 15.66 -17.63
N ALA A 104 -34.92 16.78 -18.13
CA ALA A 104 -33.88 17.57 -17.47
C ALA A 104 -34.31 19.03 -17.43
N GLU A 105 -34.46 19.57 -16.22
CA GLU A 105 -34.87 20.95 -15.99
C GLU A 105 -34.04 21.58 -14.87
N GLY A 106 -33.50 22.77 -15.14
CA GLY A 106 -32.62 23.46 -14.23
C GLY A 106 -31.42 22.60 -13.80
N ARG A 107 -31.43 22.14 -12.55
CA ARG A 107 -30.35 21.36 -11.93
C ARG A 107 -30.74 19.91 -11.63
N ARG A 108 -31.84 19.42 -12.19
CA ARG A 108 -32.37 18.09 -11.91
C ARG A 108 -32.65 17.34 -13.21
N ALA A 109 -32.34 16.05 -13.21
CA ALA A 109 -32.67 15.14 -14.30
C ALA A 109 -33.36 13.91 -13.72
N ALA A 110 -34.55 13.62 -14.21
CA ALA A 110 -35.23 12.36 -13.96
C ALA A 110 -34.78 11.35 -15.01
N CYS A 111 -34.33 10.18 -14.57
CA CYS A 111 -33.76 9.16 -15.44
C CYS A 111 -34.42 7.81 -15.18
N ARG A 112 -34.43 6.95 -16.21
CA ARG A 112 -34.78 5.54 -16.12
C ARG A 112 -33.59 4.70 -16.54
N CYS A 113 -33.47 3.50 -15.96
CA CYS A 113 -32.54 2.48 -16.39
C CYS A 113 -33.27 1.16 -16.64
N GLU A 114 -32.85 0.47 -17.69
CA GLU A 114 -33.22 -0.94 -17.92
C GLU A 114 -31.97 -1.80 -17.82
N LEU A 115 -32.07 -2.91 -17.09
CA LEU A 115 -30.96 -3.83 -16.88
C LEU A 115 -31.28 -5.17 -17.53
N HIS A 116 -30.39 -5.57 -18.45
CA HIS A 116 -30.50 -6.81 -19.18
C HIS A 116 -29.33 -7.73 -18.82
N ALA A 117 -29.64 -8.99 -18.55
CA ALA A 117 -28.64 -10.04 -18.53
C ALA A 117 -28.46 -10.61 -19.94
N VAL A 118 -27.22 -10.65 -20.41
CA VAL A 118 -26.84 -11.13 -21.74
C VAL A 118 -26.21 -12.51 -21.58
N ALA A 119 -26.78 -13.53 -22.23
CA ALA A 119 -26.26 -14.89 -22.22
C ALA A 119 -25.04 -15.05 -23.15
N GLU A 120 -24.43 -16.24 -23.14
CA GLU A 120 -23.27 -16.55 -24.00
C GLU A 120 -23.64 -16.54 -25.50
N ASP A 121 -24.85 -16.97 -25.83
CA ASP A 121 -25.41 -16.95 -27.20
C ASP A 121 -25.84 -15.55 -27.68
N GLY A 122 -25.69 -14.53 -26.83
CA GLY A 122 -26.05 -13.15 -27.11
C GLY A 122 -27.52 -12.79 -26.86
N SER A 123 -28.36 -13.75 -26.45
CA SER A 123 -29.74 -13.46 -26.05
C SER A 123 -29.78 -12.55 -24.81
N THR A 124 -30.77 -11.64 -24.77
CA THR A 124 -30.91 -10.67 -23.67
C THR A 124 -32.21 -10.86 -22.92
N THR A 125 -32.14 -10.90 -21.59
CA THR A 125 -33.31 -10.98 -20.69
C THR A 125 -33.36 -9.73 -19.82
N LEU A 126 -34.51 -9.04 -19.75
CA LEU A 126 -34.71 -7.93 -18.82
C LEU A 126 -34.82 -8.47 -17.39
N VAL A 127 -33.96 -8.00 -16.49
CA VAL A 127 -33.82 -8.53 -15.12
C VAL A 127 -34.11 -7.51 -14.04
N ALA A 128 -33.99 -6.21 -14.35
CA ALA A 128 -34.41 -5.14 -13.46
C ALA A 128 -34.72 -3.86 -14.23
N VAL A 129 -35.54 -3.02 -13.63
CA VAL A 129 -35.80 -1.65 -14.08
C VAL A 129 -35.60 -0.70 -12.91
N ALA A 130 -35.03 0.47 -13.17
CA ALA A 130 -34.79 1.46 -12.13
C ALA A 130 -35.19 2.86 -12.60
N GLN A 131 -35.53 3.71 -11.64
CA GLN A 131 -35.75 5.13 -11.82
C GLN A 131 -34.92 5.89 -10.81
N GLY A 132 -34.30 6.98 -11.24
CA GLY A 132 -33.45 7.78 -10.37
C GLY A 132 -33.52 9.25 -10.69
N THR A 133 -33.19 10.07 -9.70
CA THR A 133 -33.07 11.52 -9.84
C THR A 133 -31.63 11.93 -9.68
N ILE A 134 -31.08 12.57 -10.71
CA ILE A 134 -29.75 13.15 -10.70
C ILE A 134 -29.86 14.65 -10.45
N ILE A 135 -28.99 15.18 -9.60
CA ILE A 135 -28.91 16.61 -9.30
C ILE A 135 -27.51 17.16 -9.59
N ALA A 136 -27.46 18.35 -10.17
CA ALA A 136 -26.26 19.17 -10.25
C ALA A 136 -26.19 20.07 -8.99
N PRO A 137 -25.21 19.85 -8.08
CA PRO A 137 -25.08 20.67 -6.88
C PRO A 137 -24.81 22.14 -7.24
N VAL A 138 -25.21 23.08 -6.36
CA VAL A 138 -24.85 24.50 -6.53
C VAL A 138 -23.34 24.59 -6.32
N ALA A 139 -22.64 25.33 -7.18
CA ALA A 139 -21.25 25.69 -6.98
C ALA A 139 -21.11 26.56 -5.71
N SER A 140 -21.08 25.92 -4.55
CA SER A 140 -20.16 26.33 -3.51
C SER A 140 -18.76 26.17 -4.10
N ALA A 141 -17.86 27.11 -3.85
CA ALA A 141 -16.44 26.97 -4.15
C ALA A 141 -15.85 25.80 -3.33
N VAL A 142 -16.25 24.58 -3.68
CA VAL A 142 -15.63 23.36 -3.26
C VAL A 142 -14.49 23.18 -4.25
N VAL A 143 -13.36 23.81 -3.91
CA VAL A 143 -12.07 23.15 -4.13
C VAL A 143 -12.34 21.68 -3.80
N ARG A 144 -12.07 20.74 -4.72
CA ARG A 144 -11.99 19.33 -4.36
C ARG A 144 -10.91 19.25 -3.28
N ALA A 145 -11.30 19.48 -2.03
CA ALA A 145 -10.52 19.12 -0.89
C ALA A 145 -10.30 17.62 -1.09
N PRO A 146 -9.05 17.12 -1.01
CA PRO A 146 -8.85 15.69 -0.95
C PRO A 146 -9.82 15.17 0.11
N VAL A 147 -10.48 14.06 -0.17
CA VAL A 147 -11.37 13.42 0.78
C VAL A 147 -10.53 13.17 2.03
N THR A 148 -10.59 14.07 3.02
CA THR A 148 -9.92 13.96 4.31
C THR A 148 -10.74 13.01 5.16
N ARG A 149 -10.80 11.75 4.71
CA ARG A 149 -11.28 10.65 5.55
C ARG A 149 -10.24 10.45 6.66
N GLY A 150 -10.45 11.14 7.78
CA GLY A 150 -9.78 10.80 9.05
C GLY A 150 -8.99 11.92 9.73
N ARG A 151 -8.66 13.04 9.08
CA ARG A 151 -7.84 14.11 9.69
C ARG A 151 -8.57 14.85 10.82
N ARG A 152 -8.54 14.28 12.03
CA ARG A 152 -8.70 15.01 13.29
C ARG A 152 -7.32 15.12 13.92
N GLY A 153 -6.74 16.32 13.92
CA GLY A 153 -5.44 16.58 14.54
C GLY A 153 -4.42 17.19 13.58
N PRO A 154 -3.26 17.59 14.11
CA PRO A 154 -2.15 18.11 13.32
C PRO A 154 -1.61 17.04 12.34
N THR A 155 -0.92 17.50 11.31
CA THR A 155 -0.12 16.68 10.41
C THR A 155 1.21 16.30 11.04
N VAL A 156 1.86 15.28 10.46
CA VAL A 156 3.25 14.95 10.81
C VAL A 156 4.14 16.18 10.72
N GLN A 157 4.02 16.97 9.65
CA GLN A 157 4.79 18.21 9.46
C GLN A 157 4.56 19.21 10.60
N GLU A 158 3.29 19.48 10.95
CA GLU A 158 2.94 20.40 12.04
C GLU A 158 3.48 19.92 13.39
N VAL A 159 3.40 18.61 13.68
CA VAL A 159 3.99 18.02 14.89
C VAL A 159 5.51 18.18 14.90
N LEU A 160 6.20 17.81 13.82
CA LEU A 160 7.66 17.91 13.75
C LEU A 160 8.16 19.35 13.91
N THR A 161 7.51 20.30 13.24
CA THR A 161 7.85 21.73 13.38
C THR A 161 7.58 22.24 14.80
N ALA A 162 6.49 21.81 15.43
CA ALA A 162 6.17 22.19 16.81
C ALA A 162 7.18 21.62 17.81
N ARG A 163 7.54 20.33 17.70
CA ARG A 163 8.55 19.68 18.54
C ARG A 163 9.90 20.34 18.40
N ARG A 164 10.32 20.66 17.17
CA ARG A 164 11.59 21.37 16.94
C ARG A 164 11.61 22.77 17.54
N ARG A 165 10.50 23.50 17.44
CA ARG A 165 10.38 24.85 18.02
C ARG A 165 10.40 24.83 19.55
N THR A 166 9.83 23.79 20.17
CA THR A 166 9.65 23.70 21.62
C THR A 166 10.74 22.89 22.32
N GLY A 167 11.44 22.02 21.60
CA GLY A 167 12.35 21.02 22.16
C GLY A 167 11.66 19.94 23.00
N SER A 168 10.35 19.76 22.85
CA SER A 168 9.54 18.85 23.67
C SER A 168 8.63 17.97 22.80
N ASN A 169 8.50 16.71 23.19
CA ASN A 169 7.57 15.73 22.58
C ASN A 169 6.28 15.56 23.42
N ASP A 170 6.05 16.40 24.45
CA ASP A 170 4.84 16.37 25.29
C ASP A 170 3.65 17.07 24.61
N ASP A 171 3.25 16.55 23.46
CA ASP A 171 2.18 17.10 22.60
C ASP A 171 1.00 16.12 22.40
N GLY A 172 1.03 14.98 23.11
CA GLY A 172 0.07 13.90 22.97
C GLY A 172 0.17 13.13 21.65
N ALA A 173 1.16 13.43 20.80
CA ALA A 173 1.46 12.66 19.61
C ALA A 173 2.48 11.55 19.91
N THR A 174 2.41 10.47 19.14
CA THR A 174 3.44 9.43 19.08
C THR A 174 3.85 9.30 17.63
N VAL A 175 5.04 9.78 17.30
CA VAL A 175 5.56 9.83 15.93
C VAL A 175 6.40 8.59 15.67
N ALA A 176 5.96 7.75 14.75
CA ALA A 176 6.71 6.58 14.30
C ALA A 176 7.54 6.89 13.05
N LEU A 177 8.80 6.45 13.03
CA LEU A 177 9.59 6.30 11.82
C LEU A 177 9.39 4.87 11.28
N VAL A 178 8.64 4.75 10.20
CA VAL A 178 8.27 3.48 9.56
C VAL A 178 9.19 3.24 8.36
N ILE A 179 9.99 2.17 8.41
CA ILE A 179 11.04 1.91 7.44
C ILE A 179 10.71 0.66 6.62
N GLU A 180 10.41 0.86 5.33
CA GLU A 180 10.18 -0.24 4.39
C GLU A 180 11.49 -0.98 4.08
N GLY A 181 11.42 -2.32 4.05
CA GLY A 181 12.52 -3.18 3.60
C GLY A 181 12.53 -3.45 2.09
N GLY A 182 13.52 -4.19 1.62
CA GLY A 182 13.62 -4.48 0.18
C GLY A 182 14.79 -5.32 -0.28
N GLY A 183 15.48 -6.03 0.61
CA GLY A 183 16.82 -6.56 0.32
C GLY A 183 17.78 -5.39 0.07
N MET A 184 18.55 -5.45 -1.02
CA MET A 184 19.51 -4.38 -1.39
C MET A 184 18.84 -3.04 -1.71
N ARG A 185 17.55 -3.04 -2.08
CA ARG A 185 16.78 -1.79 -2.21
C ARG A 185 16.56 -1.08 -0.87
N GLY A 186 16.82 -1.75 0.26
CA GLY A 186 16.89 -1.14 1.59
C GLY A 186 17.87 0.03 1.68
N ILE A 187 18.83 0.17 0.74
CA ILE A 187 19.69 1.36 0.63
C ILE A 187 18.88 2.65 0.45
N VAL A 188 17.72 2.60 -0.21
CA VAL A 188 16.85 3.77 -0.43
C VAL A 188 16.29 4.26 0.91
N SER A 189 15.70 3.36 1.70
CA SER A 189 15.15 3.74 3.01
C SER A 189 16.26 4.03 4.03
N ALA A 190 17.43 3.38 3.93
CA ALA A 190 18.60 3.71 4.75
C ALA A 190 19.10 5.13 4.49
N ALA A 191 19.21 5.55 3.21
CA ALA A 191 19.64 6.89 2.84
C ALA A 191 18.66 7.98 3.30
N MET A 192 17.35 7.71 3.24
CA MET A 192 16.35 8.63 3.79
C MET A 192 16.44 8.72 5.32
N ALA A 193 16.65 7.59 6.00
CA ALA A 193 16.84 7.58 7.45
C ALA A 193 18.11 8.34 7.87
N ALA A 194 19.21 8.17 7.14
CA ALA A 194 20.45 8.92 7.33
C ALA A 194 20.22 10.44 7.16
N ALA A 195 19.45 10.86 6.15
CA ALA A 195 19.10 12.26 5.98
C ALA A 195 18.26 12.81 7.16
N ILE A 196 17.35 12.02 7.74
CA ILE A 196 16.58 12.41 8.94
C ILE A 196 17.50 12.57 10.15
N GLU A 197 18.46 11.65 10.33
CA GLU A 197 19.50 11.69 11.37
C GLU A 197 20.36 12.96 11.26
N GLU A 198 20.97 13.20 10.09
CA GLU A 198 21.83 14.36 9.81
C GLU A 198 21.11 15.70 9.99
N GLU A 199 19.82 15.75 9.67
CA GLU A 199 18.99 16.95 9.76
C GLU A 199 18.46 17.19 11.19
N GLY A 200 18.73 16.28 12.12
CA GLY A 200 18.37 16.41 13.54
C GLY A 200 16.89 16.18 13.84
N PHE A 201 16.19 15.37 13.02
CA PHE A 201 14.77 15.09 13.22
C PHE A 201 14.48 13.83 14.06
N LEU A 202 15.50 13.03 14.41
CA LEU A 202 15.31 11.81 15.19
C LEU A 202 14.86 12.05 16.65
N ASP A 203 15.16 13.21 17.21
CA ASP A 203 14.69 13.59 18.55
C ASP A 203 13.17 13.79 18.59
N ALA A 204 12.57 14.11 17.44
CA ALA A 204 11.13 14.29 17.31
C ALA A 204 10.39 12.97 16.98
N VAL A 205 11.10 11.84 16.86
CA VAL A 205 10.53 10.50 16.63
C VAL A 205 10.42 9.78 17.98
N ASP A 206 9.32 9.08 18.24
CA ASP A 206 9.13 8.33 19.49
C ASP A 206 9.33 6.83 19.29
N LEU A 207 8.96 6.31 18.11
CA LEU A 207 8.98 4.88 17.78
C LEU A 207 9.68 4.65 16.43
N ILE A 208 10.45 3.57 16.29
CA ILE A 208 11.12 3.20 15.04
C ILE A 208 10.67 1.79 14.67
N VAL A 209 9.97 1.65 13.54
CA VAL A 209 9.35 0.39 13.12
C VAL A 209 9.91 -0.03 11.77
N GLY A 210 10.48 -1.23 11.70
CA GLY A 210 11.13 -1.73 10.49
C GLY A 210 10.75 -3.16 10.14
N THR A 211 10.70 -3.45 8.84
CA THR A 211 10.48 -4.82 8.32
C THR A 211 11.65 -5.24 7.44
N SER A 212 12.19 -6.45 7.64
CA SER A 212 13.26 -7.01 6.79
C SER A 212 14.52 -6.12 6.79
N ALA A 213 15.04 -5.74 5.62
CA ALA A 213 16.10 -4.73 5.52
C ALA A 213 15.74 -3.40 6.25
N GLY A 214 14.45 -3.09 6.38
CA GLY A 214 13.96 -1.96 7.17
C GLY A 214 14.15 -2.15 8.67
N ALA A 215 14.14 -3.38 9.20
CA ALA A 215 14.46 -3.68 10.60
C ALA A 215 15.96 -3.47 10.89
N VAL A 216 16.83 -3.87 9.95
CA VAL A 216 18.27 -3.57 10.00
C VAL A 216 18.50 -2.06 10.01
N ASN A 217 17.86 -1.33 9.09
CA ASN A 217 17.96 0.13 9.03
C ASN A 217 17.36 0.81 10.28
N ALA A 218 16.26 0.30 10.84
CA ALA A 218 15.66 0.80 12.07
C ALA A 218 16.60 0.64 13.27
N THR A 219 17.30 -0.48 13.34
CA THR A 219 18.31 -0.73 14.37
C THR A 219 19.51 0.19 14.20
N ALA A 220 19.94 0.44 12.96
CA ALA A 220 20.98 1.43 12.66
C ALA A 220 20.62 2.83 13.14
N VAL A 221 19.37 3.27 12.91
CA VAL A 221 18.87 4.55 13.44
C VAL A 221 18.89 4.56 14.96
N ALA A 222 18.49 3.46 15.62
CA ALA A 222 18.45 3.38 17.07
C ALA A 222 19.86 3.46 17.72
N VAL A 223 20.92 2.99 17.04
CA VAL A 223 22.32 3.16 17.49
C VAL A 223 23.00 4.44 17.00
N GLY A 224 22.34 5.29 16.22
CA GLY A 224 22.95 6.49 15.65
C GLY A 224 23.95 6.21 14.52
N ALA A 225 23.71 5.15 13.73
CA ALA A 225 24.57 4.69 12.65
C ALA A 225 23.84 4.62 11.29
N ALA A 226 22.81 5.45 11.07
CA ALA A 226 22.01 5.36 9.84
C ALA A 226 22.84 5.69 8.58
N GLY A 227 23.73 6.69 8.65
CA GLY A 227 24.67 7.03 7.57
C GLY A 227 25.62 5.88 7.21
N PRO A 228 26.47 5.40 8.14
CA PRO A 228 27.36 4.26 7.91
C PRO A 228 26.64 2.99 7.42
N MET A 229 25.41 2.75 7.90
CA MET A 229 24.59 1.64 7.42
C MET A 229 24.19 1.80 5.95
N ALA A 230 23.77 3.01 5.53
CA ALA A 230 23.43 3.29 4.14
C ALA A 230 24.62 3.05 3.19
N ASP A 231 25.83 3.44 3.59
CA ASP A 231 27.06 3.24 2.81
C ASP A 231 27.40 1.75 2.65
N SER A 232 27.19 0.97 3.71
CA SER A 232 27.53 -0.45 3.75
C SER A 232 26.76 -1.33 2.77
N TYR A 233 25.59 -0.90 2.28
CA TYR A 233 24.90 -1.58 1.18
C TYR A 233 25.76 -1.65 -0.08
N ALA A 234 26.34 -0.53 -0.51
CA ALA A 234 27.18 -0.51 -1.69
C ALA A 234 28.55 -1.14 -1.43
N GLU A 235 29.12 -0.91 -0.24
CA GLU A 235 30.53 -1.20 0.03
C GLU A 235 30.78 -2.61 0.58
N ILE A 236 29.82 -3.17 1.32
CA ILE A 236 29.97 -4.43 2.05
C ILE A 236 28.98 -5.47 1.51
N PHE A 237 27.67 -5.17 1.56
CA PHE A 237 26.63 -6.17 1.30
C PHE A 237 26.44 -6.52 -0.19
N SER A 238 27.04 -5.75 -1.11
CA SER A 238 27.09 -6.06 -2.55
C SER A 238 28.07 -7.19 -2.91
N SER A 239 28.89 -7.62 -1.94
CA SER A 239 29.89 -8.69 -2.10
C SER A 239 29.25 -10.08 -2.32
N PRO A 240 29.89 -10.97 -3.11
CA PRO A 240 29.47 -12.37 -3.23
C PRO A 240 29.56 -13.17 -1.92
N GLU A 241 30.19 -12.63 -0.88
CA GLU A 241 30.14 -13.18 0.48
C GLU A 241 28.70 -13.24 1.01
N PHE A 242 27.90 -12.20 0.76
CA PHE A 242 26.53 -12.07 1.26
C PHE A 242 25.48 -12.48 0.22
N ILE A 243 25.70 -12.19 -1.07
CA ILE A 243 24.74 -12.45 -2.14
C ILE A 243 25.39 -13.26 -3.27
N ASP A 244 25.09 -14.56 -3.32
CA ASP A 244 25.59 -15.43 -4.40
C ASP A 244 24.50 -16.35 -4.95
N MET A 245 24.01 -16.00 -6.14
CA MET A 245 23.00 -16.77 -6.89
C MET A 245 23.45 -18.21 -7.20
N ARG A 246 24.77 -18.47 -7.27
CA ARG A 246 25.29 -19.83 -7.53
C ARG A 246 25.03 -20.79 -6.37
N ARG A 247 24.77 -20.29 -5.16
CA ARG A 247 24.42 -21.11 -3.97
C ARG A 247 23.09 -21.83 -4.16
N PHE A 248 22.13 -21.21 -4.84
CA PHE A 248 20.82 -21.79 -5.10
C PHE A 248 20.91 -23.09 -5.92
N VAL A 249 21.78 -23.12 -6.93
CA VAL A 249 22.02 -24.32 -7.76
C VAL A 249 22.59 -25.48 -6.94
N ARG A 250 23.22 -25.19 -5.80
CA ARG A 250 23.79 -26.17 -4.87
C ARG A 250 22.87 -26.48 -3.69
N GLY A 251 21.60 -26.04 -3.74
CA GLY A 251 20.64 -26.23 -2.64
C GLY A 251 20.96 -25.41 -1.39
N ARG A 252 21.78 -24.37 -1.49
CA ARG A 252 22.13 -23.46 -0.38
C ARG A 252 21.42 -22.11 -0.52
N PRO A 253 21.15 -21.39 0.59
CA PRO A 253 20.57 -20.06 0.55
C PRO A 253 21.39 -19.08 -0.30
N VAL A 254 20.69 -18.22 -1.06
CA VAL A 254 21.29 -17.14 -1.87
C VAL A 254 21.86 -16.05 -0.96
N ILE A 255 21.13 -15.74 0.11
CA ILE A 255 21.53 -14.81 1.15
C ILE A 255 21.84 -15.62 2.41
N ASP A 256 23.03 -15.43 2.96
CA ASP A 256 23.39 -16.03 4.25
C ASP A 256 22.91 -15.11 5.38
N GLY A 257 21.67 -15.36 5.84
CA GLY A 257 21.00 -14.55 6.86
C GLY A 257 21.79 -14.46 8.17
N PRO A 258 22.20 -15.59 8.78
CA PRO A 258 23.00 -15.58 10.00
C PRO A 258 24.30 -14.78 9.85
N LEU A 259 25.05 -15.01 8.76
CA LEU A 259 26.30 -14.28 8.50
C LEU A 259 26.04 -12.77 8.34
N LEU A 260 24.98 -12.39 7.63
CA LEU A 260 24.64 -10.98 7.42
C LEU A 260 24.33 -10.28 8.74
N VAL A 261 23.46 -10.85 9.59
CA VAL A 261 23.08 -10.20 10.84
C VAL A 261 24.24 -10.18 11.83
N GLN A 262 25.05 -11.25 11.89
CA GLN A 262 26.28 -11.26 12.68
C GLN A 262 27.24 -10.15 12.23
N ARG A 263 27.47 -10.02 10.91
CA ARG A 263 28.37 -8.99 10.38
C ARG A 263 27.86 -7.57 10.66
N VAL A 264 26.55 -7.34 10.50
CA VAL A 264 25.92 -6.07 10.83
C VAL A 264 26.12 -5.73 12.30
N ASP A 265 25.93 -6.69 13.20
CA ASP A 265 26.17 -6.50 14.62
C ASP A 265 27.65 -6.22 14.94
N GLU A 266 28.59 -6.93 14.32
CA GLU A 266 30.03 -6.68 14.47
C GLU A 266 30.46 -5.28 14.00
N LEU A 267 29.84 -4.77 12.93
CA LEU A 267 30.17 -3.47 12.35
C LEU A 267 29.59 -2.30 13.15
N PHE A 268 28.38 -2.45 13.69
CA PHE A 268 27.61 -1.34 14.25
C PHE A 268 27.21 -1.51 15.72
N GLY A 269 27.52 -2.65 16.34
CA GLY A 269 27.22 -2.93 17.75
C GLY A 269 25.73 -3.02 18.05
N PHE A 270 24.91 -3.54 17.15
CA PHE A 270 23.44 -3.60 17.31
C PHE A 270 22.99 -4.33 18.59
N GLY A 271 23.69 -5.40 18.97
CA GLY A 271 23.45 -6.16 20.18
C GLY A 271 23.62 -5.36 21.46
N SER A 272 24.35 -4.25 21.43
CA SER A 272 24.50 -3.35 22.58
C SER A 272 23.24 -2.57 22.91
N LEU A 273 22.24 -2.53 22.00
CA LEU A 273 20.95 -1.92 22.28
C LEU A 273 20.11 -2.70 23.29
N ALA A 274 20.31 -4.01 23.43
CA ALA A 274 19.47 -4.83 24.30
C ALA A 274 19.49 -4.29 25.73
N GLY A 275 18.30 -4.08 26.32
CA GLY A 275 18.14 -3.50 27.66
C GLY A 275 18.38 -1.98 27.75
N THR A 276 18.58 -1.27 26.65
CA THR A 276 18.67 0.22 26.64
C THR A 276 17.32 0.88 26.40
N ALA A 277 17.18 2.16 26.77
CA ALA A 277 15.98 2.94 26.45
C ALA A 277 15.75 3.08 24.93
N GLN A 278 16.82 3.06 24.14
CA GLN A 278 16.74 3.08 22.68
C GLN A 278 16.11 1.80 22.12
N ALA A 279 16.35 0.64 22.74
CA ALA A 279 15.69 -0.61 22.37
C ALA A 279 14.18 -0.59 22.60
N GLU A 280 13.67 0.15 23.60
CA GLU A 280 12.23 0.27 23.85
C GLU A 280 11.49 0.98 22.70
N ARG A 281 12.20 1.85 21.97
CA ARG A 281 11.68 2.56 20.79
C ARG A 281 11.71 1.71 19.53
N LEU A 282 12.41 0.57 19.53
CA LEU A 282 12.65 -0.25 18.34
C LEU A 282 11.62 -1.37 18.23
N VAL A 283 11.00 -1.46 17.05
CA VAL A 283 10.03 -2.51 16.69
C VAL A 283 10.45 -3.16 15.39
N MET A 284 10.67 -4.47 15.40
CA MET A 284 10.95 -5.24 14.20
C MET A 284 9.72 -6.07 13.83
N VAL A 285 9.36 -6.13 12.56
CA VAL A 285 8.18 -6.90 12.13
C VAL A 285 8.60 -8.21 11.51
N ALA A 286 8.03 -9.31 11.99
CA ALA A 286 8.20 -10.66 11.45
C ALA A 286 6.84 -11.31 11.21
N THR A 287 6.81 -12.35 10.37
CA THR A 287 5.61 -13.15 10.13
C THR A 287 5.68 -14.43 10.96
N ASP A 288 4.71 -14.65 11.85
CA ASP A 288 4.60 -15.92 12.56
C ASP A 288 4.09 -17.01 11.61
N VAL A 289 4.84 -18.09 11.51
CA VAL A 289 4.51 -19.24 10.66
C VAL A 289 3.21 -19.91 11.10
N ALA A 290 2.93 -19.99 12.40
CA ALA A 290 1.77 -20.70 12.93
C ALA A 290 0.45 -19.95 12.63
N THR A 291 0.44 -18.63 12.76
CA THR A 291 -0.76 -17.79 12.57
C THR A 291 -0.87 -17.18 11.18
N GLY A 292 0.24 -17.06 10.45
CA GLY A 292 0.29 -16.36 9.16
C GLY A 292 0.14 -14.84 9.27
N ARG A 293 0.36 -14.27 10.46
CA ARG A 293 0.18 -12.84 10.76
C ARG A 293 1.52 -12.13 10.96
N ALA A 294 1.55 -10.84 10.67
CA ALA A 294 2.65 -9.96 11.06
C ALA A 294 2.57 -9.71 12.57
N GLU A 295 3.71 -9.79 13.24
CA GLU A 295 3.84 -9.45 14.66
C GLU A 295 5.06 -8.58 14.92
N ALA A 296 4.91 -7.73 15.92
CA ALA A 296 5.97 -6.91 16.46
C ALA A 296 6.89 -7.76 17.35
N LEU A 297 8.18 -7.78 17.02
CA LEU A 297 9.25 -8.25 17.88
C LEU A 297 9.82 -7.04 18.62
N THR A 298 9.68 -7.07 19.94
CA THR A 298 10.08 -6.04 20.91
C THR A 298 10.68 -6.70 22.16
N ASP A 299 11.03 -5.88 23.15
CA ASP A 299 11.44 -6.33 24.49
C ASP A 299 12.67 -7.24 24.41
N PHE A 300 13.72 -6.75 23.75
CA PHE A 300 14.94 -7.52 23.50
C PHE A 300 15.67 -7.80 24.81
N THR A 301 15.77 -9.08 25.18
CA THR A 301 16.29 -9.48 26.50
C THR A 301 17.80 -9.39 26.60
N ASP A 302 18.48 -9.68 25.50
CA ASP A 302 19.93 -9.67 25.38
C ASP A 302 20.34 -9.52 23.90
N ARG A 303 21.66 -9.50 23.67
CA ARG A 303 22.25 -9.39 22.33
C ARG A 303 21.77 -10.48 21.38
N ASP A 304 21.73 -11.73 21.84
CA ASP A 304 21.41 -12.87 20.97
C ASP A 304 19.94 -12.86 20.59
N ASP A 305 19.06 -12.47 21.51
CA ASP A 305 17.64 -12.29 21.25
C ASP A 305 17.37 -11.13 20.28
N LEU A 306 18.07 -10.00 20.40
CA LEU A 306 17.98 -8.88 19.44
C LEU A 306 18.44 -9.29 18.04
N VAL A 307 19.61 -9.91 17.95
CA VAL A 307 20.18 -10.44 16.69
C VAL A 307 19.25 -11.51 16.09
N GLY A 308 18.66 -12.36 16.93
CA GLY A 308 17.64 -13.33 16.55
C GLY A 308 16.40 -12.68 15.96
N CYS A 309 15.91 -11.58 16.55
CA CYS A 309 14.77 -10.81 16.05
C CYS A 309 15.06 -10.18 14.67
N LEU A 310 16.27 -9.65 14.47
CA LEU A 310 16.72 -9.13 13.17
C LEU A 310 16.70 -10.23 12.10
N HIS A 311 17.25 -11.40 12.44
CA HIS A 311 17.27 -12.54 11.54
C HIS A 311 15.85 -13.02 11.19
N ALA A 312 14.97 -13.12 12.18
CA ALA A 312 13.56 -13.47 11.99
C ALA A 312 12.82 -12.49 11.05
N SER A 313 13.07 -11.18 11.20
CA SER A 313 12.44 -10.14 10.37
C SER A 313 12.88 -10.15 8.90
N GLY A 314 14.12 -10.60 8.61
CA GLY A 314 14.74 -10.53 7.28
C GLY A 314 14.78 -11.84 6.48
N LEU A 315 14.29 -12.95 7.04
CA LEU A 315 14.43 -14.27 6.40
C LEU A 315 13.44 -14.47 5.23
N LEU A 316 13.92 -14.20 4.02
CA LEU A 316 13.14 -14.41 2.79
C LEU A 316 12.92 -15.91 2.49
N PRO A 317 11.68 -16.37 2.29
CA PRO A 317 11.38 -17.76 1.96
C PRO A 317 12.17 -18.26 0.75
N LEU A 318 12.74 -19.47 0.84
CA LEU A 318 13.55 -20.16 -0.19
C LEU A 318 14.88 -19.47 -0.56
N LEU A 319 15.04 -18.19 -0.27
CA LEU A 319 16.26 -17.42 -0.58
C LEU A 319 17.23 -17.35 0.59
N ALA A 320 16.72 -17.41 1.83
CA ALA A 320 17.51 -17.23 3.05
C ALA A 320 17.53 -18.44 4.00
N GLY A 321 16.72 -19.49 3.74
CA GLY A 321 16.72 -20.74 4.53
C GLY A 321 15.35 -21.16 5.05
N ASP A 322 15.35 -22.08 6.02
CA ASP A 322 14.17 -22.52 6.77
C ASP A 322 13.74 -21.48 7.83
N PRO A 323 12.46 -21.47 8.27
CA PRO A 323 11.97 -20.50 9.25
C PRO A 323 12.85 -20.41 10.50
N VAL A 324 13.07 -19.19 10.99
CA VAL A 324 13.90 -18.95 12.19
C VAL A 324 13.14 -19.40 13.43
N GLU A 325 13.74 -20.28 14.24
CA GLU A 325 13.23 -20.61 15.56
C GLU A 325 13.70 -19.57 16.59
N LEU A 326 12.75 -18.84 17.19
CA LEU A 326 13.01 -17.80 18.16
C LEU A 326 11.85 -17.71 19.15
N ARG A 327 12.14 -17.63 20.45
CA ARG A 327 11.14 -17.55 21.52
C ARG A 327 10.07 -18.66 21.45
N GLY A 328 10.49 -19.88 21.11
CA GLY A 328 9.61 -21.06 20.97
C GLY A 328 8.65 -21.02 19.78
N ARG A 329 8.81 -20.06 18.85
CA ARG A 329 7.98 -19.89 17.66
C ARG A 329 8.86 -19.91 16.40
N ARG A 330 8.21 -20.05 15.25
CA ARG A 330 8.87 -20.08 13.94
C ARG A 330 8.52 -18.83 13.15
N TRP A 331 9.51 -18.18 12.58
CA TRP A 331 9.38 -16.86 11.99
C TRP A 331 9.88 -16.82 10.54
N LEU A 332 9.24 -15.96 9.75
CA LEU A 332 9.63 -15.60 8.39
C LEU A 332 9.66 -14.08 8.25
N ASP A 333 10.24 -13.59 7.15
CA ASP A 333 10.28 -12.16 6.82
C ASP A 333 8.91 -11.47 6.96
N GLY A 334 8.87 -10.35 7.69
CA GLY A 334 7.63 -9.61 7.93
C GLY A 334 6.98 -9.06 6.66
N GLY A 335 7.77 -8.87 5.59
CA GLY A 335 7.34 -8.35 4.31
C GLY A 335 6.49 -9.32 3.48
N ILE A 336 6.29 -10.55 3.96
CA ILE A 336 5.25 -11.46 3.44
C ILE A 336 3.86 -10.86 3.71
N VAL A 337 3.64 -10.35 4.92
CA VAL A 337 2.36 -9.81 5.36
C VAL A 337 2.36 -8.28 5.27
N GLU A 338 3.37 -7.63 5.86
CA GLU A 338 3.43 -6.19 6.09
C GLU A 338 4.80 -5.59 5.71
N ALA A 339 5.00 -5.37 4.40
CA ALA A 339 6.26 -4.83 3.87
C ALA A 339 6.54 -3.37 4.30
N VAL A 340 5.48 -2.59 4.52
CA VAL A 340 5.54 -1.22 5.03
C VAL A 340 4.78 -1.22 6.37
N PRO A 341 5.47 -1.24 7.53
CA PRO A 341 4.87 -1.63 8.81
C PRO A 341 4.02 -0.53 9.49
N VAL A 342 3.10 0.09 8.75
CA VAL A 342 2.22 1.18 9.23
C VAL A 342 1.12 0.66 10.15
N LEU A 343 0.55 -0.51 9.86
CA LEU A 343 -0.47 -1.12 10.71
C LEU A 343 0.16 -1.55 12.04
N THR A 344 1.36 -2.13 12.00
CA THR A 344 2.12 -2.44 13.21
C THR A 344 2.45 -1.18 14.00
N ALA A 345 2.88 -0.09 13.35
CA ALA A 345 3.10 1.19 14.04
C ALA A 345 1.83 1.70 14.74
N ALA A 346 0.67 1.64 14.08
CA ALA A 346 -0.61 2.01 14.67
C ALA A 346 -0.98 1.11 15.86
N ALA A 347 -0.80 -0.20 15.73
CA ALA A 347 -1.05 -1.15 16.81
C ALA A 347 -0.12 -0.93 18.02
N ARG A 348 1.05 -0.33 17.81
CA ARG A 348 1.99 0.08 18.87
C ARG A 348 1.69 1.45 19.46
N GLY A 349 0.57 2.08 19.08
CA GLY A 349 0.09 3.33 19.66
C GLY A 349 0.61 4.58 18.96
N ALA A 350 1.24 4.46 17.79
CA ALA A 350 1.57 5.63 16.99
C ALA A 350 0.29 6.41 16.65
N THR A 351 0.41 7.73 16.51
CA THR A 351 -0.64 8.61 15.98
C THR A 351 -0.21 9.28 14.67
N HIS A 352 1.10 9.34 14.45
CA HIS A 352 1.75 9.95 13.29
C HIS A 352 2.83 9.00 12.76
N ALA A 353 3.05 8.98 11.45
CA ALA A 353 4.11 8.17 10.86
C ALA A 353 4.85 8.88 9.73
N ILE A 354 6.18 8.94 9.84
CA ILE A 354 7.09 9.21 8.73
C ILE A 354 7.37 7.87 8.06
N VAL A 355 6.93 7.68 6.83
CA VAL A 355 7.05 6.41 6.10
C VAL A 355 8.13 6.52 5.04
N LEU A 356 9.18 5.71 5.17
CA LEU A 356 10.28 5.61 4.22
C LEU A 356 9.98 4.49 3.21
N ALA A 357 9.38 4.85 2.08
CA ALA A 357 9.03 3.92 1.03
C ALA A 357 10.20 3.72 0.06
N THR A 358 10.43 2.48 -0.35
CA THR A 358 11.55 2.14 -1.24
C THR A 358 11.23 2.27 -2.72
N ARG A 359 9.96 2.51 -3.06
CA ARG A 359 9.47 2.52 -4.45
C ARG A 359 8.77 3.83 -4.81
N PRO A 360 8.92 4.30 -6.06
CA PRO A 360 8.26 5.52 -6.49
C PRO A 360 6.74 5.34 -6.63
N PRO A 361 5.98 6.45 -6.66
CA PRO A 361 4.54 6.43 -6.94
C PRO A 361 4.19 5.64 -8.20
N GLY A 362 3.05 4.93 -8.18
CA GLY A 362 2.59 4.12 -9.31
C GLY A 362 3.31 2.78 -9.50
N THR A 363 4.36 2.47 -8.73
CA THR A 363 5.06 1.19 -8.82
C THR A 363 4.73 0.25 -7.66
N GLN A 364 4.83 -1.05 -7.91
CA GLN A 364 4.47 -2.10 -6.96
C GLN A 364 5.24 -3.40 -7.22
N PRO A 365 5.32 -4.32 -6.24
CA PRO A 365 5.71 -5.70 -6.48
C PRO A 365 4.78 -6.34 -7.53
N VAL A 366 5.35 -7.10 -8.46
CA VAL A 366 4.60 -7.90 -9.44
C VAL A 366 4.68 -9.37 -9.00
N TYR A 367 3.57 -10.09 -9.11
CA TYR A 367 3.52 -11.53 -8.88
C TYR A 367 3.91 -12.25 -10.18
N GLY A 368 4.97 -13.06 -10.14
CA GLY A 368 5.52 -13.78 -11.29
C GLY A 368 5.69 -15.29 -11.06
N ALA A 369 6.40 -15.94 -11.98
CA ALA A 369 6.57 -17.40 -11.94
C ALA A 369 7.34 -17.90 -10.71
N ALA A 370 8.33 -17.13 -10.23
CA ALA A 370 9.07 -17.45 -9.00
C ALA A 370 8.16 -17.41 -7.75
N ASP A 371 7.19 -16.49 -7.72
CA ASP A 371 6.24 -16.35 -6.61
C ASP A 371 5.32 -17.57 -6.48
N VAL A 372 5.02 -18.28 -7.58
CA VAL A 372 4.27 -19.55 -7.54
C VAL A 372 5.02 -20.64 -6.76
N VAL A 373 6.34 -20.70 -6.92
CA VAL A 373 7.20 -21.66 -6.20
C VAL A 373 7.25 -21.31 -4.72
N VAL A 374 7.44 -20.03 -4.39
CA VAL A 374 7.41 -19.53 -3.02
C VAL A 374 6.06 -19.80 -2.37
N GLU A 375 4.95 -19.52 -3.07
CA GLU A 375 3.61 -19.76 -2.57
C GLU A 375 3.37 -21.25 -2.26
N ARG A 376 3.85 -22.16 -3.13
CA ARG A 376 3.74 -23.61 -2.89
C ARG A 376 4.53 -24.05 -1.66
N TYR A 377 5.72 -23.49 -1.45
CA TYR A 377 6.52 -23.74 -0.25
C TYR A 377 5.80 -23.23 0.99
N LEU A 378 5.34 -21.97 0.99
CA LEU A 378 4.61 -21.37 2.10
C LEU A 378 3.35 -22.17 2.46
N ARG A 379 2.61 -22.66 1.46
CA ARG A 379 1.41 -23.48 1.67
C ARG A 379 1.70 -24.78 2.45
N ARG A 380 2.90 -25.36 2.29
CA ARG A 380 3.31 -26.56 3.05
C ARG A 380 3.60 -26.23 4.51
N LEU A 381 4.04 -25.01 4.81
CA LEU A 381 4.27 -24.55 6.18
C LEU A 381 2.95 -24.18 6.85
N ASN A 382 2.15 -23.34 6.18
CA ASN A 382 0.83 -22.91 6.61
C ASN A 382 0.06 -22.34 5.39
N PRO A 383 -1.14 -22.83 5.07
CA PRO A 383 -1.97 -22.29 3.99
C PRO A 383 -2.24 -20.77 4.09
N GLU A 384 -2.34 -20.22 5.30
CA GLU A 384 -2.56 -18.78 5.52
C GLU A 384 -1.38 -17.94 5.02
N LEU A 385 -0.14 -18.44 5.13
CA LEU A 385 1.05 -17.76 4.59
C LEU A 385 0.99 -17.65 3.06
N ALA A 386 0.49 -18.69 2.39
CA ALA A 386 0.33 -18.67 0.94
C ALA A 386 -0.72 -17.65 0.51
N ALA A 387 -1.86 -17.58 1.21
CA ALA A 387 -2.89 -16.59 0.98
C ALA A 387 -2.37 -15.16 1.23
N ALA A 388 -1.67 -14.96 2.35
CA ALA A 388 -1.03 -13.70 2.68
C ALA A 388 -0.03 -13.28 1.59
N TYR A 389 0.87 -14.17 1.19
CA TYR A 389 1.87 -13.88 0.15
C TYR A 389 1.24 -13.53 -1.19
N ARG A 390 0.20 -14.25 -1.62
CA ARG A 390 -0.53 -13.97 -2.86
C ARG A 390 -1.18 -12.58 -2.85
N GLY A 391 -1.76 -12.17 -1.72
CA GLY A 391 -2.39 -10.86 -1.56
C GLY A 391 -1.40 -9.69 -1.40
N ARG A 392 -0.10 -9.97 -1.26
CA ARG A 392 0.92 -8.95 -0.94
C ARG A 392 0.96 -7.77 -1.93
N PRO A 393 0.93 -7.94 -3.26
CA PRO A 393 0.96 -6.80 -4.18
C PRO A 393 -0.22 -5.84 -4.00
N HIS A 394 -1.41 -6.39 -3.72
CA HIS A 394 -2.62 -5.59 -3.51
C HIS A 394 -2.54 -4.81 -2.21
N ARG A 395 -2.21 -5.48 -1.10
CA ARG A 395 -2.03 -4.82 0.21
C ARG A 395 -0.97 -3.72 0.14
N TYR A 396 0.17 -4.00 -0.49
CA TYR A 396 1.23 -3.01 -0.67
C TYR A 396 0.75 -1.75 -1.40
N ARG A 397 0.00 -1.93 -2.50
CA ARG A 397 -0.55 -0.81 -3.28
C ARG A 397 -1.53 0.01 -2.45
N GLU A 398 -2.43 -0.66 -1.74
CA GLU A 398 -3.44 -0.01 -0.89
C GLU A 398 -2.78 0.78 0.24
N THR A 399 -1.88 0.16 1.01
CA THR A 399 -1.16 0.82 2.10
C THR A 399 -0.38 2.03 1.61
N LEU A 400 0.41 1.91 0.53
CA LEU A 400 1.17 3.06 0.04
C LEU A 400 0.31 4.15 -0.58
N GLN A 401 -0.85 3.83 -1.16
CA GLN A 401 -1.78 4.86 -1.61
C GLN A 401 -2.29 5.67 -0.42
N GLN A 402 -2.79 4.99 0.62
CA GLN A 402 -3.26 5.63 1.86
C GLN A 402 -2.16 6.49 2.51
N VAL A 403 -0.94 5.96 2.62
CA VAL A 403 0.21 6.68 3.17
C VAL A 403 0.51 7.96 2.39
N ARG A 404 0.41 7.92 1.06
CA ARG A 404 0.63 9.09 0.19
C ARG A 404 -0.51 10.10 0.25
N ASP A 405 -1.73 9.62 0.49
CA ASP A 405 -2.91 10.47 0.72
C ASP A 405 -2.84 11.19 2.09
N GLY A 406 -1.83 10.88 2.92
CA GLY A 406 -1.58 11.52 4.21
C GLY A 406 -2.32 10.88 5.39
N TRP A 407 -2.94 9.72 5.18
CA TRP A 407 -3.67 9.00 6.23
C TRP A 407 -3.71 7.49 6.00
N SER A 408 -3.24 6.70 6.95
CA SER A 408 -3.33 5.23 6.88
C SER A 408 -3.49 4.61 8.26
N HIS A 409 -4.41 3.66 8.40
CA HIS A 409 -4.66 2.91 9.65
C HIS A 409 -4.85 3.76 10.91
N GLY A 410 -5.43 4.96 10.77
CA GLY A 410 -5.64 5.88 11.90
C GLY A 410 -4.49 6.84 12.16
N LEU A 411 -3.41 6.78 11.37
CA LEU A 411 -2.24 7.64 11.50
C LEU A 411 -2.29 8.78 10.49
N SER A 412 -1.89 9.98 10.91
CA SER A 412 -1.42 10.99 9.94
C SER A 412 -0.06 10.55 9.39
N THR A 413 0.12 10.59 8.07
CA THR A 413 1.33 10.07 7.43
C THR A 413 2.07 11.11 6.61
N LEU A 414 3.40 11.05 6.64
CA LEU A 414 4.31 11.74 5.74
C LEU A 414 5.12 10.70 4.98
N CYS A 415 4.96 10.61 3.67
CA CYS A 415 5.69 9.66 2.84
C CYS A 415 6.97 10.29 2.29
N LEU A 416 8.12 9.67 2.57
CA LEU A 416 9.36 9.89 1.81
C LEU A 416 9.51 8.72 0.84
N ALA A 417 9.62 9.01 -0.45
CA ALA A 417 9.71 8.00 -1.50
C ALA A 417 10.58 8.51 -2.66
N PRO A 418 11.32 7.66 -3.38
CA PRO A 418 12.05 8.08 -4.56
C PRO A 418 11.08 8.61 -5.63
N ARG A 419 11.58 9.48 -6.53
CA ARG A 419 10.83 9.98 -7.69
C ARG A 419 10.76 8.91 -8.77
N ILE A 420 9.82 9.08 -9.72
CA ILE A 420 9.58 8.11 -10.81
C ILE A 420 10.85 7.84 -11.62
N ASP A 421 11.66 8.87 -11.85
CA ASP A 421 12.89 8.79 -12.66
C ASP A 421 14.17 8.57 -11.84
N ASP A 422 14.06 8.42 -10.51
CA ASP A 422 15.23 8.15 -9.68
C ASP A 422 15.73 6.70 -9.89
N PRO A 423 17.05 6.45 -9.77
CA PRO A 423 17.61 5.11 -9.84
C PRO A 423 16.97 4.17 -8.81
N LEU A 424 16.45 3.03 -9.28
CA LEU A 424 15.75 2.06 -8.43
C LEU A 424 16.46 0.69 -8.48
N PRO A 425 17.23 0.31 -7.45
CA PRO A 425 17.96 -0.94 -7.45
C PRO A 425 17.03 -2.16 -7.27
N GLY A 426 17.46 -3.28 -7.83
CA GLY A 426 16.86 -4.58 -7.58
C GLY A 426 16.99 -5.04 -6.13
N ARG A 427 16.26 -6.10 -5.75
CA ARG A 427 16.34 -6.68 -4.39
C ARG A 427 17.67 -7.38 -4.10
N LEU A 428 18.37 -7.79 -5.15
CA LEU A 428 19.66 -8.49 -5.13
C LEU A 428 20.70 -7.69 -5.92
N GLU A 429 20.53 -6.37 -6.02
CA GLU A 429 21.45 -5.50 -6.75
C GLU A 429 22.86 -5.60 -6.16
N ARG A 430 23.87 -5.65 -7.02
CA ARG A 430 25.28 -5.76 -6.66
C ARG A 430 26.16 -4.73 -7.37
N ASP A 431 25.64 -4.01 -8.35
CA ASP A 431 26.34 -2.88 -8.94
C ASP A 431 26.43 -1.74 -7.93
N GLN A 432 27.65 -1.51 -7.42
CA GLN A 432 27.93 -0.47 -6.45
C GLN A 432 27.61 0.93 -7.00
N THR A 433 27.75 1.13 -8.32
CA THR A 433 27.47 2.43 -8.96
C THR A 433 25.96 2.70 -8.92
N ALA A 434 25.14 1.71 -9.30
CA ALA A 434 23.70 1.80 -9.24
C ALA A 434 23.19 1.99 -7.80
N LEU A 435 23.78 1.27 -6.83
CA LEU A 435 23.46 1.42 -5.41
C LEU A 435 23.78 2.83 -4.90
N ARG A 436 24.98 3.35 -5.17
CA ARG A 436 25.38 4.72 -4.77
C ARG A 436 24.48 5.78 -5.42
N ALA A 437 24.15 5.64 -6.70
CA ALA A 437 23.25 6.55 -7.37
C ALA A 437 21.84 6.58 -6.73
N ALA A 438 21.32 5.41 -6.35
CA ALA A 438 20.04 5.31 -5.66
C ALA A 438 20.07 5.91 -4.24
N ARG A 439 21.16 5.69 -3.51
CA ARG A 439 21.41 6.28 -2.18
C ARG A 439 21.38 7.81 -2.26
N ASP A 440 22.15 8.38 -3.19
CA ASP A 440 22.31 9.83 -3.31
C ASP A 440 20.99 10.50 -3.74
N ALA A 441 20.25 9.87 -4.67
CA ALA A 441 18.92 10.35 -5.08
C ALA A 441 17.91 10.31 -3.92
N ALA A 442 17.88 9.21 -3.16
CA ALA A 442 16.97 9.05 -2.02
C ALA A 442 17.27 10.06 -0.89
N ALA A 443 18.54 10.29 -0.57
CA ALA A 443 18.95 11.30 0.40
C ALA A 443 18.57 12.72 -0.05
N ALA A 444 18.72 13.05 -1.34
CA ALA A 444 18.33 14.34 -1.88
C ALA A 444 16.82 14.61 -1.77
N VAL A 445 15.99 13.59 -2.02
CA VAL A 445 14.53 13.69 -1.84
C VAL A 445 14.18 13.93 -0.37
N ALA A 446 14.74 13.14 0.55
CA ALA A 446 14.50 13.33 1.98
C ALA A 446 14.90 14.74 2.44
N ARG A 447 16.10 15.22 2.10
CA ARG A 447 16.56 16.57 2.45
C ARG A 447 15.68 17.67 1.86
N THR A 448 15.09 17.46 0.68
CA THR A 448 14.17 18.45 0.08
C THR A 448 12.93 18.61 0.94
N VAL A 449 12.30 17.50 1.32
CA VAL A 449 11.10 17.51 2.18
C VAL A 449 11.43 18.05 3.57
N LEU A 450 12.55 17.63 4.16
CA LEU A 450 12.95 18.07 5.51
C LEU A 450 13.32 19.56 5.58
N LYS A 451 13.81 20.16 4.49
CA LYS A 451 14.07 21.60 4.40
C LYS A 451 12.79 22.43 4.47
N GLU A 452 11.66 21.92 4.01
CA GLU A 452 10.36 22.59 4.12
C GLU A 452 9.84 22.63 5.56
N LEU A 453 10.45 21.85 6.47
CA LEU A 453 10.11 21.77 7.89
C LEU A 453 11.03 22.60 8.80
N ARG A 454 12.01 23.30 8.21
CA ARG A 454 13.01 24.12 8.93
C ARG A 454 12.49 25.49 9.32
#